data_AF-A0A7Y7LAL9-F1
#
_entry.id   AF-A0A7Y7LAL9-F1
#
_cell.length_a   1.000
_cell.length_b   1.000
_cell.length_c   1.000
_cell.angle_alpha   90.00
_cell.angle_beta   90.00
_cell.angle_gamma   90.00
#
_symmetry.space_group_name_H-M   'P 1'
#
loop_
_entity.id
_entity.type
_entity.pdbx_description
1 polymer ?
#
loop_
_entity_poly.entity_id
_entity_poly.type
_entity_poly.pdbx_seq_one_letter_code
_entity_poly.pdbx_strand_id
1 'polypeptide(L)'
;MNNNQPNNDESLLTIKADELIQLLKKGNVDKELVKAIQQKINNAIESNSNQQKFDAFSGLDQEQSRLDMVTNLEFLLTQHQVDSRESKKYLLHERIKHIVLVAIAVTMIILGLAMIIMPAPPYFEMFTIFYFSKDDGITLMDVISVLIVLSGVYLFINALLRKINA
;
A
#
# COMPACT_ATOMS: atom_id res chain seq x y z
N MET A 1 -49.34 -13.75 25.02
CA MET A 1 -48.39 -14.85 24.77
C MET A 1 -47.63 -14.52 23.50
N ASN A 2 -46.45 -13.94 23.63
CA ASN A 2 -45.61 -13.55 22.48
C ASN A 2 -44.49 -14.58 22.34
N ASN A 3 -44.45 -15.25 21.19
CA ASN A 3 -43.48 -16.27 20.85
C ASN A 3 -42.13 -15.61 20.56
N ASN A 4 -41.24 -15.55 21.54
CA ASN A 4 -39.82 -15.27 21.30
C ASN A 4 -39.15 -16.56 20.85
N GLN A 5 -39.15 -16.82 19.54
CA GLN A 5 -38.16 -17.71 18.92
C GLN A 5 -36.78 -17.08 19.17
N PRO A 6 -35.89 -17.72 19.95
CA PRO A 6 -34.51 -17.26 20.01
C PRO A 6 -33.91 -17.44 18.61
N ASN A 7 -33.05 -16.50 18.21
CA ASN A 7 -32.32 -16.51 16.95
C ASN A 7 -31.81 -17.93 16.63
N ASN A 8 -32.52 -18.59 15.70
CA ASN A 8 -32.36 -20.02 15.44
C ASN A 8 -30.95 -20.31 14.92
N ASP A 9 -30.32 -19.34 14.25
CA ASP A 9 -29.06 -19.53 13.54
C ASP A 9 -27.85 -19.67 14.49
N GLU A 10 -27.78 -18.90 15.58
CA GLU A 10 -26.69 -18.99 16.57
C GLU A 10 -26.75 -20.29 17.37
N SER A 11 -27.96 -20.70 17.75
CA SER A 11 -28.20 -21.97 18.45
C SER A 11 -28.00 -23.18 17.52
N LEU A 12 -28.35 -23.06 16.24
CA LEU A 12 -28.07 -24.10 15.23
C LEU A 12 -26.57 -24.24 14.95
N LEU A 13 -25.81 -23.13 14.94
CA LEU A 13 -24.36 -23.15 14.76
C LEU A 13 -23.64 -23.88 15.90
N THR A 14 -24.04 -23.63 17.16
CA THR A 14 -23.44 -24.29 18.32
C THR A 14 -23.73 -25.80 18.32
N ILE A 15 -24.96 -26.20 18.01
CA ILE A 15 -25.34 -27.62 17.88
C ILE A 15 -24.52 -28.32 16.78
N LYS A 16 -24.33 -27.68 15.61
CA LYS A 16 -23.57 -28.26 14.50
C LYS A 16 -22.07 -28.32 14.79
N ALA A 17 -21.54 -27.38 15.56
CA ALA A 17 -20.15 -27.39 16.01
C ALA A 17 -19.91 -28.55 17.00
N ASP A 18 -20.81 -28.75 17.96
CA ASP A 18 -20.72 -29.84 18.93
C ASP A 18 -20.86 -31.22 18.25
N GLU A 19 -21.75 -31.35 17.26
CA GLU A 19 -21.89 -32.56 16.44
C GLU A 19 -20.59 -32.88 15.68
N LEU A 20 -19.95 -31.87 15.09
CA LEU A 20 -18.66 -32.02 14.41
C LEU A 20 -17.56 -32.45 15.37
N ILE A 21 -17.49 -31.85 16.57
CA ILE A 21 -16.52 -32.22 17.61
C ILE A 21 -16.73 -33.66 18.08
N GLN A 22 -17.99 -34.08 18.21
CA GLN A 22 -18.33 -35.45 18.60
C GLN A 22 -17.94 -36.46 17.52
N LEU A 23 -18.14 -36.14 16.24
CA LEU A 23 -17.72 -36.97 15.10
C LEU A 23 -16.20 -37.08 15.00
N LEU A 24 -15.48 -36.00 15.28
CA LEU A 24 -14.01 -35.99 15.34
C LEU A 24 -13.48 -36.82 16.52
N LYS A 25 -14.14 -36.79 17.68
CA LYS A 25 -13.76 -37.57 18.88
C LYS A 25 -14.10 -39.05 18.77
N LYS A 26 -15.13 -39.44 18.00
CA LYS A 26 -15.61 -40.83 17.89
C LYS A 26 -14.68 -41.75 17.07
N GLY A 27 -13.59 -41.21 16.51
CA GLY A 27 -12.42 -42.01 16.18
C GLY A 27 -12.56 -42.87 14.93
N ASN A 28 -12.55 -42.23 13.76
CA ASN A 28 -11.99 -42.81 12.52
C ASN A 28 -11.67 -41.73 11.47
N VAL A 29 -11.45 -40.48 11.90
CA VAL A 29 -11.28 -39.37 10.96
C VAL A 29 -9.80 -39.23 10.62
N ASP A 30 -9.50 -39.46 9.35
CA ASP A 30 -8.17 -39.31 8.78
C ASP A 30 -7.63 -37.89 9.05
N LYS A 31 -6.34 -37.78 9.42
CA LYS A 31 -5.68 -36.50 9.72
C LYS A 31 -5.78 -35.53 8.54
N GLU A 32 -5.84 -36.05 7.32
CA GLU A 32 -6.03 -35.25 6.10
C GLU A 32 -7.44 -34.63 6.03
N LEU A 33 -8.47 -35.36 6.43
CA LEU A 33 -9.86 -34.87 6.47
C LEU A 33 -10.05 -33.82 7.57
N VAL A 34 -9.42 -33.99 8.73
CA VAL A 34 -9.46 -32.99 9.81
C VAL A 34 -8.83 -31.68 9.34
N LYS A 35 -7.70 -31.75 8.64
CA LYS A 35 -7.02 -30.57 8.09
C LYS A 35 -7.84 -29.89 6.99
N ALA A 36 -8.51 -30.65 6.14
CA ALA A 36 -9.42 -30.11 5.12
C ALA A 36 -10.64 -29.40 5.73
N ILE A 37 -11.22 -29.97 6.79
CA ILE A 37 -12.34 -29.35 7.53
C ILE A 37 -11.88 -28.05 8.20
N GLN A 38 -10.72 -28.06 8.85
CA GLN A 38 -10.13 -26.87 9.47
C GLN A 38 -9.90 -25.76 8.43
N GLN A 39 -9.34 -26.08 7.26
CA GLN A 39 -9.14 -25.12 6.18
C GLN A 39 -10.46 -24.54 5.67
N LYS A 40 -11.51 -25.36 5.53
CA LYS A 40 -12.81 -24.91 5.06
C LYS A 40 -13.49 -23.96 6.05
N ILE A 41 -13.35 -24.21 7.35
CA ILE A 41 -13.84 -23.33 8.42
C ILE A 41 -13.07 -22.01 8.41
N ASN A 42 -11.73 -22.06 8.37
CA ASN A 42 -10.89 -20.86 8.35
C ASN A 42 -11.23 -19.96 7.14
N ASN A 43 -11.38 -20.54 5.95
CA ASN A 43 -11.74 -19.79 4.75
C ASN A 43 -13.11 -19.10 4.85
N ALA A 44 -14.11 -19.76 5.47
CA ALA A 44 -15.44 -19.18 5.67
C ALA A 44 -15.44 -18.02 6.69
N ILE A 45 -14.57 -18.10 7.70
CA ILE A 45 -14.37 -17.02 8.69
C ILE A 45 -13.68 -15.83 8.03
N GLU A 46 -12.61 -16.07 7.26
CA GLU A 46 -11.87 -15.02 6.55
C GLU A 46 -12.76 -14.25 5.56
N SER A 47 -13.64 -14.94 4.83
CA SER A 47 -14.56 -14.30 3.87
C SER A 47 -15.59 -13.37 4.52
N ASN A 48 -16.01 -13.63 5.76
CA ASN A 48 -16.92 -12.74 6.50
C ASN A 48 -16.18 -11.61 7.23
N SER A 49 -14.93 -11.83 7.64
CA SER A 49 -14.12 -10.85 8.37
C SER A 49 -13.73 -9.61 7.55
N ASN A 50 -13.63 -9.73 6.22
CA ASN A 50 -13.20 -8.63 5.35
C ASN A 50 -14.14 -7.42 5.35
N GLN A 51 -15.42 -7.59 5.68
CA GLN A 51 -16.38 -6.49 5.79
C GLN A 51 -16.29 -5.74 7.14
N GLN A 52 -15.85 -6.39 8.22
CA GLN A 52 -15.70 -5.77 9.54
C GLN A 52 -14.34 -5.07 9.75
N LYS A 53 -13.36 -5.32 8.89
CA LYS A 53 -11.98 -4.79 9.00
C LYS A 53 -11.85 -3.27 9.00
N PHE A 54 -12.81 -2.54 8.41
CA PHE A 54 -12.71 -1.07 8.30
C PHE A 54 -13.33 -0.32 9.49
N ASP A 55 -14.30 -0.91 10.20
CA ASP A 55 -15.04 -0.23 11.27
C ASP A 55 -14.41 -0.42 12.66
N ALA A 56 -13.60 -1.47 12.87
CA ALA A 56 -12.97 -1.73 14.17
C ALA A 56 -11.79 -0.78 14.49
N PHE A 57 -11.16 -0.20 13.48
CA PHE A 57 -10.03 0.72 13.65
C PHE A 57 -10.46 2.18 13.84
N SER A 58 -11.67 2.56 13.42
CA SER A 58 -12.21 3.92 13.54
C SER A 58 -12.77 4.24 14.94
N GLY A 59 -12.98 3.23 15.80
CA GLY A 59 -13.46 3.40 17.17
C GLY A 59 -12.38 3.60 18.24
N LEU A 60 -11.09 3.57 17.88
CA LEU A 60 -9.96 3.60 18.83
C LEU A 60 -9.50 5.01 19.22
N ASP A 61 -10.07 6.06 18.61
CA ASP A 61 -9.63 7.46 18.79
C ASP A 61 -10.31 8.19 19.96
N GLN A 62 -11.30 7.60 20.64
CA GLN A 62 -12.02 8.24 21.76
C GLN A 62 -11.95 7.44 23.07
N GLU A 63 -11.18 7.98 24.02
CA GLU A 63 -11.32 7.79 25.47
C GLU A 63 -11.04 6.41 26.12
N GLN A 64 -10.19 5.55 25.55
CA GLN A 64 -9.75 4.34 26.29
C GLN A 64 -8.46 4.53 27.08
N SER A 65 -8.46 4.00 28.31
CA SER A 65 -7.29 3.93 29.20
C SER A 65 -6.13 3.22 28.49
N ARG A 66 -4.91 3.75 28.62
CA ARG A 66 -3.71 3.26 27.91
C ARG A 66 -3.47 1.75 28.12
N LEU A 67 -3.87 1.22 29.27
CA LEU A 67 -3.71 -0.20 29.60
C LEU A 67 -4.70 -1.08 28.80
N ASP A 68 -5.94 -0.62 28.64
CA ASP A 68 -6.95 -1.29 27.83
C ASP A 68 -6.63 -1.18 26.35
N MET A 69 -6.03 -0.07 25.91
CA MET A 69 -5.54 0.08 24.54
C MET A 69 -4.42 -0.92 24.23
N VAL A 70 -3.45 -1.09 25.13
CA VAL A 70 -2.36 -2.06 24.95
C VAL A 70 -2.90 -3.50 24.95
N THR A 71 -3.83 -3.81 25.85
CA THR A 71 -4.45 -5.14 25.93
C THR A 71 -5.31 -5.43 24.70
N ASN A 72 -6.09 -4.46 24.22
CA ASN A 72 -6.86 -4.59 22.98
C ASN A 72 -5.97 -4.66 21.75
N LEU A 73 -4.84 -3.93 21.72
CA LEU A 73 -3.85 -4.05 20.64
C LEU A 73 -3.21 -5.44 20.64
N GLU A 74 -2.83 -5.98 21.80
CA GLU A 74 -2.28 -7.33 21.93
C GLU A 74 -3.31 -8.39 21.51
N PHE A 75 -4.57 -8.22 21.91
CA PHE A 75 -5.68 -9.07 21.48
C PHE A 75 -5.91 -8.98 19.97
N LEU A 76 -5.92 -7.78 19.39
CA LEU A 76 -6.08 -7.56 17.96
C LEU A 76 -4.89 -8.08 17.15
N LEU A 77 -3.66 -7.97 17.65
CA LEU A 77 -2.45 -8.53 17.03
C LEU A 77 -2.43 -10.06 17.09
N THR A 78 -3.02 -10.64 18.14
CA THR A 78 -3.16 -12.09 18.29
C THR A 78 -4.28 -12.65 17.40
N GLN A 79 -5.39 -11.91 17.29
CA GLN A 79 -6.56 -12.25 16.47
C GLN A 79 -6.33 -11.99 14.97
N HIS A 80 -5.55 -10.96 14.65
CA HIS A 80 -5.08 -10.62 13.31
C HIS A 80 -3.56 -10.62 13.29
N GLN A 81 -2.96 -11.82 13.16
CA GLN A 81 -1.55 -11.92 12.82
C GLN A 81 -1.32 -11.03 11.59
N VAL A 82 -0.48 -10.01 11.75
CA VAL A 82 -0.09 -9.10 10.67
C VAL A 82 0.48 -9.97 9.56
N ASP A 83 -0.36 -10.29 8.57
CA ASP A 83 0.00 -11.20 7.51
C ASP A 83 1.14 -10.56 6.73
N SER A 84 2.34 -11.09 6.97
CA SER A 84 3.59 -10.63 6.39
C SER A 84 3.53 -10.61 4.85
N ARG A 85 2.57 -11.31 4.24
CA ARG A 85 2.33 -11.29 2.79
C ARG A 85 1.68 -10.01 2.30
N GLU A 86 0.72 -9.45 3.03
CA GLU A 86 0.05 -8.19 2.64
C GLU A 86 0.95 -6.98 2.92
N SER A 87 1.69 -6.98 4.03
CA SER A 87 2.70 -5.95 4.31
C SER A 87 3.82 -5.94 3.26
N LYS A 88 4.26 -7.10 2.77
CA LYS A 88 5.27 -7.20 1.71
C LYS A 88 4.79 -6.63 0.38
N LYS A 89 3.53 -6.85 -0.01
CA LYS A 89 2.95 -6.27 -1.24
C LYS A 89 2.87 -4.74 -1.15
N TYR A 90 2.46 -4.21 -0.01
CA TYR A 90 2.41 -2.76 0.21
C TYR A 90 3.81 -2.13 0.16
N LEU A 91 4.79 -2.73 0.84
CA LEU A 91 6.19 -2.29 0.80
C LEU A 91 6.79 -2.38 -0.61
N LEU A 92 6.43 -3.41 -1.40
CA LEU A 92 6.91 -3.55 -2.77
C LEU A 92 6.32 -2.46 -3.67
N HIS A 93 5.02 -2.18 -3.54
CA HIS A 93 4.33 -1.16 -4.32
C HIS A 93 4.88 0.25 -4.04
N GLU A 94 5.16 0.55 -2.77
CA GLU A 94 5.76 1.82 -2.38
C GLU A 94 7.19 1.97 -2.93
N ARG A 95 7.98 0.90 -2.90
CA ARG A 95 9.32 0.89 -3.52
C ARG A 95 9.28 1.08 -5.04
N ILE A 96 8.31 0.48 -5.73
CA ILE A 96 8.15 0.62 -7.18
C ILE A 96 7.81 2.07 -7.54
N LYS A 97 6.84 2.68 -6.84
CA LYS A 97 6.52 4.11 -7.03
C LYS A 97 7.75 4.99 -6.87
N HIS A 98 8.57 4.68 -5.87
CA HIS A 98 9.80 5.39 -5.62
C HIS A 98 10.81 5.28 -6.77
N ILE A 99 11.04 4.06 -7.27
CA ILE A 99 11.95 3.80 -8.39
C ILE A 99 11.49 4.54 -9.65
N VAL A 100 10.19 4.53 -9.93
CA VAL A 100 9.60 5.25 -11.07
C VAL A 100 9.85 6.75 -10.93
N LEU A 101 9.64 7.33 -9.75
CA LEU A 101 9.86 8.76 -9.50
C LEU A 101 11.33 9.15 -9.68
N VAL A 102 12.27 8.32 -9.19
CA VAL A 102 13.71 8.52 -9.40
C VAL A 102 14.07 8.44 -10.89
N ALA A 103 13.53 7.46 -11.62
CA ALA A 103 13.77 7.33 -13.05
C ALA A 103 13.30 8.56 -13.82
N ILE A 104 12.10 9.08 -13.51
CA ILE A 104 11.58 10.33 -14.10
C ILE A 104 12.51 11.50 -13.80
N ALA A 105 12.91 11.68 -12.53
CA ALA A 105 13.81 12.75 -12.13
C ALA A 105 15.15 12.72 -12.89
N VAL A 106 15.76 11.54 -13.01
CA VAL A 106 17.00 11.34 -13.77
C VAL A 106 16.80 11.65 -15.25
N THR A 107 15.72 11.18 -15.87
CA THR A 107 15.44 11.48 -17.28
C THR A 107 15.24 12.98 -17.52
N MET A 108 14.56 13.70 -16.63
CA MET A 108 14.41 15.16 -16.75
C MET A 108 15.76 15.89 -16.66
N ILE A 109 16.64 15.48 -15.75
CA ILE A 109 17.98 16.07 -15.63
C ILE A 109 18.79 15.82 -16.91
N ILE A 110 18.80 14.58 -17.41
CA ILE A 110 19.54 14.22 -18.62
C ILE A 110 19.00 14.98 -19.83
N LEU A 111 17.68 15.04 -20.01
CA LEU A 111 17.06 15.76 -21.12
C LEU A 111 17.30 17.26 -21.03
N GLY A 112 17.18 17.86 -19.85
CA GLY A 112 17.45 19.28 -19.65
C GLY A 112 18.91 19.64 -19.93
N LEU A 113 19.86 18.82 -19.47
CA LEU A 113 21.27 19.00 -19.81
C LEU A 113 21.55 18.78 -21.30
N ALA A 114 20.92 17.79 -21.93
CA ALA A 114 21.05 17.56 -23.36
C ALA A 114 20.53 18.75 -24.18
N MET A 115 19.46 19.40 -23.73
CA MET A 115 18.93 20.61 -24.37
C MET A 115 19.86 21.82 -24.28
N ILE A 116 20.74 21.89 -23.28
CA ILE A 116 21.75 22.97 -23.15
C ILE A 116 22.96 22.68 -24.04
N ILE A 117 23.39 21.43 -24.13
CA ILE A 117 24.66 21.05 -24.77
C ILE A 117 24.48 20.82 -26.27
N MET A 118 23.35 20.25 -26.69
CA MET A 118 23.12 19.91 -28.08
C MET A 118 22.50 21.10 -28.82
N PRO A 119 23.16 21.64 -29.85
CA PRO A 119 22.57 22.71 -30.65
C PRO A 119 21.32 22.18 -31.34
N ALA A 120 20.19 22.85 -31.11
CA ALA A 120 18.93 22.47 -31.73
C ALA A 120 18.97 22.87 -33.21
N PRO A 121 18.25 22.15 -34.10
CA PRO A 121 18.17 22.56 -35.50
C PRO A 121 17.61 23.99 -35.60
N PRO A 122 17.99 24.79 -36.62
CA PRO A 122 17.75 26.24 -36.68
C PRO A 122 16.28 26.69 -36.55
N TYR A 123 15.33 25.79 -36.76
CA TYR A 123 13.90 26.02 -36.58
C TYR A 123 13.45 26.02 -35.11
N PHE A 124 14.26 25.49 -34.18
CA PHE A 124 13.95 25.41 -32.75
C PHE A 124 14.48 26.60 -31.94
N GLU A 125 15.49 27.30 -32.44
CA GLU A 125 16.10 28.49 -31.80
C GLU A 125 15.37 29.80 -32.18
N MET A 126 14.06 29.76 -32.38
CA MET A 126 13.29 30.91 -32.89
C MET A 126 13.31 32.15 -31.96
N PHE A 127 13.68 31.99 -30.69
CA PHE A 127 13.67 33.07 -29.71
C PHE A 127 14.97 33.10 -28.89
N THR A 128 15.91 33.94 -29.31
CA THR A 128 17.10 34.29 -28.55
C THR A 128 16.83 35.53 -27.71
N ILE A 129 17.05 35.43 -26.40
CA ILE A 129 16.79 36.49 -25.42
C ILE A 129 17.97 37.47 -25.37
N PHE A 130 19.19 36.94 -25.46
CA PHE A 130 20.41 37.72 -25.38
C PHE A 130 21.46 37.19 -26.35
N TYR A 131 21.91 38.01 -27.30
CA TYR A 131 22.96 37.64 -28.24
C TYR A 131 24.33 38.03 -27.67
N PHE A 132 25.22 37.06 -27.53
CA PHE A 132 26.64 37.32 -27.24
C PHE A 132 27.43 37.60 -28.52
N SER A 133 27.03 36.97 -29.62
CA SER A 133 27.58 37.16 -30.97
C SER A 133 26.45 37.04 -32.00
N LYS A 134 26.76 37.22 -33.30
CA LYS A 134 25.76 37.13 -34.38
C LYS A 134 25.07 35.77 -34.48
N ASP A 135 25.79 34.73 -34.09
CA ASP A 135 25.39 33.33 -34.27
C ASP A 135 25.27 32.58 -32.93
N ASP A 136 25.37 33.28 -31.79
CA ASP A 136 25.37 32.66 -30.46
C ASP A 136 24.76 33.58 -29.39
N GLY A 137 23.97 33.00 -28.50
CA GLY A 137 23.21 33.72 -27.49
C GLY A 137 22.44 32.81 -26.55
N ILE A 138 21.95 33.39 -25.46
CA ILE A 138 21.04 32.69 -24.54
C ILE A 138 19.68 32.56 -25.23
N THR A 139 19.27 31.33 -25.46
CA THR A 139 17.97 31.04 -26.05
C THR A 139 16.89 30.92 -24.97
N LEU A 140 15.62 31.10 -25.36
CA LEU A 140 14.49 30.76 -24.49
C LEU A 140 14.50 29.28 -24.11
N MET A 141 15.02 28.42 -25.00
CA MET A 141 15.18 26.99 -24.76
C MET A 141 16.15 26.70 -23.62
N ASP A 142 17.25 27.47 -23.49
CA ASP A 142 18.19 27.36 -22.37
C ASP A 142 17.54 27.74 -21.02
N VAL A 143 16.68 28.75 -21.04
CA VAL A 143 15.94 29.15 -19.83
C VAL A 143 14.98 28.04 -19.41
N ILE A 144 14.26 27.45 -20.36
CA ILE A 144 13.33 26.35 -20.10
C ILE A 144 14.09 25.09 -19.65
N SER A 145 15.23 24.78 -20.26
CA SER A 145 16.03 23.62 -19.91
C SER A 145 16.60 23.74 -18.50
N VAL A 146 17.03 24.93 -18.07
CA VAL A 146 17.44 25.18 -16.68
C VAL A 146 16.28 24.96 -15.70
N LEU A 147 15.05 25.40 -16.03
CA LEU A 147 13.87 25.13 -15.20
C LEU A 147 13.57 23.62 -15.10
N ILE A 148 13.71 22.90 -16.21
CA ILE A 148 13.54 21.44 -16.26
C ILE A 148 14.60 20.74 -15.41
N VAL A 149 15.87 21.13 -15.52
CA VAL A 149 16.96 20.57 -14.69
C VAL A 149 16.71 20.86 -13.21
N LEU A 150 16.35 22.10 -12.85
CA LEU A 150 16.03 22.47 -11.46
C LEU A 150 14.86 21.64 -10.91
N SER A 151 13.80 21.46 -11.69
CA SER A 151 12.65 20.65 -11.31
C SER A 151 13.03 19.17 -11.16
N GLY A 152 13.88 18.65 -12.05
CA GLY A 152 14.40 17.29 -11.99
C GLY A 152 15.27 17.07 -10.75
N VAL A 153 16.18 17.99 -10.44
CA VAL A 153 17.01 17.95 -9.23
C VAL A 153 16.15 18.04 -7.97
N TYR A 154 15.16 18.92 -7.94
CA TYR A 154 14.21 19.02 -6.83
C TYR A 154 13.45 17.71 -6.59
N LEU A 155 12.91 17.10 -7.66
CA LEU A 155 12.26 15.80 -7.58
C LEU A 155 13.21 14.70 -7.11
N PHE A 156 14.46 14.72 -7.60
CA PHE A 156 15.47 13.74 -7.21
C PHE A 156 15.84 13.84 -5.73
N ILE A 157 16.04 15.06 -5.20
CA ILE A 157 16.30 15.30 -3.78
C ILE A 157 15.12 14.87 -2.93
N ASN A 158 13.89 15.23 -3.31
CA ASN A 158 12.68 14.81 -2.59
C ASN A 158 12.51 13.29 -2.60
N ALA A 159 12.87 12.62 -3.70
CA ALA A 159 12.93 11.17 -3.73
C ALA A 159 13.95 10.66 -2.71
N LEU A 160 15.20 11.14 -2.75
CA LEU A 160 16.23 10.68 -1.80
C LEU A 160 15.84 10.93 -0.33
N LEU A 161 15.32 12.10 0.01
CA LEU A 161 14.91 12.45 1.37
C LEU A 161 13.75 11.57 1.85
N ARG A 162 12.77 11.27 0.99
CA ARG A 162 11.67 10.37 1.32
C ARG A 162 12.14 8.95 1.59
N LYS A 163 13.23 8.49 0.94
CA LYS A 163 13.86 7.20 1.22
C LYS A 163 14.63 7.18 2.55
N ILE A 164 15.19 8.32 2.98
CA ILE A 164 15.94 8.41 4.24
C ILE A 164 15.00 8.39 5.46
N ASN A 165 13.80 8.96 5.31
CA ASN A 165 12.79 9.03 6.38
C ASN A 165 11.82 7.84 6.44
N ALA A 166 11.98 6.83 5.57
CA ALA A 166 11.14 5.63 5.47
C ALA A 166 11.94 4.36 5.81
#